data_AF-A0A0F2JHB9-F1
#
_entry.id   AF-A0A0F2JHB9-F1
#
_cell.length_a   1.000
_cell.length_b   1.000
_cell.length_c   1.000
_cell.angle_alpha   90.00
_cell.angle_beta   90.00
_cell.angle_gamma   90.00
#
_symmetry.space_group_name_H-M   'P 1'
#
loop_
_entity.id
_entity.type
_entity.pdbx_description
1 polymer ?
#
loop_
_entity_poly.entity_id
_entity_poly.type
_entity_poly.pdbx_seq_one_letter_code
_entity_poly.pdbx_strand_id
1 'polypeptide(L)'
;MQLVIKAAGEGAKALSFLLAKNPQNLYDRAEKGYLVRLAYTIFTETEVEVILFVTHDPIELVKKQSRFVVKPDTYIARNDKDV
;
A
#
# COMPACT_ATOMS: atom_id res chain seq x y z
N MET A 1 -4.19 -2.45 -5.44
CA MET A 1 -3.59 -1.11 -5.70
C MET A 1 -2.19 -1.32 -6.27
N GLN A 2 -1.69 -0.39 -7.08
CA GLN A 2 -0.35 -0.48 -7.68
C GLN A 2 0.38 0.87 -7.59
N LEU A 3 1.69 0.80 -7.41
CA LEU A 3 2.62 1.93 -7.50
C LEU A 3 3.79 1.51 -8.38
N VAL A 4 4.18 2.36 -9.33
CA VAL A 4 5.36 2.14 -10.19
C VAL A 4 6.34 3.27 -9.97
N ILE A 5 7.61 2.94 -9.77
CA ILE A 5 8.71 3.89 -9.65
C ILE A 5 9.64 3.66 -10.84
N LYS A 6 9.91 4.72 -11.60
CA LYS A 6 10.85 4.70 -12.73
C LYS A 6 12.02 5.63 -12.43
N ALA A 7 13.22 5.13 -12.67
CA ALA A 7 14.44 5.91 -12.63
C ALA A 7 15.17 5.75 -13.96
N ALA A 8 15.66 6.85 -14.51
CA ALA A 8 16.38 6.87 -15.76
C ALA A 8 17.63 7.77 -15.65
N GLY A 9 18.65 7.45 -16.45
CA GLY A 9 19.93 8.15 -16.48
C GLY A 9 21.01 7.49 -15.64
N GLU A 10 22.14 8.20 -15.49
CA GLU A 10 23.29 7.72 -14.73
C GLU A 10 22.89 7.46 -13.27
N GLY A 11 23.29 6.30 -12.75
CA GLY A 11 22.99 5.90 -11.38
C GLY A 11 21.57 5.36 -11.16
N ALA A 12 20.79 5.04 -12.20
CA ALA A 12 19.45 4.47 -12.04
C ALA A 12 19.43 3.23 -11.12
N LYS A 13 20.48 2.39 -11.17
CA LYS A 13 20.66 1.22 -10.28
C LYS A 13 20.74 1.56 -8.79
N ALA A 14 21.05 2.80 -8.43
CA ALA A 14 21.04 3.27 -7.04
C ALA A 14 19.67 3.08 -6.38
N LEU A 15 18.59 3.05 -7.17
CA LEU A 15 17.23 2.78 -6.69
C LEU A 15 17.14 1.46 -5.90
N SER A 16 17.93 0.45 -6.26
CA SER A 16 17.93 -0.83 -5.53
C SER A 16 18.46 -0.72 -4.10
N PHE A 17 19.47 0.13 -3.90
CA PHE A 17 20.03 0.43 -2.60
C PHE A 17 19.09 1.33 -1.78
N LEU A 18 18.50 2.36 -2.40
CA LEU A 18 17.55 3.26 -1.74
C LEU A 18 16.29 2.53 -1.25
N LEU A 19 15.81 1.54 -2.01
CA LEU A 19 14.69 0.70 -1.61
C LEU A 19 15.11 -0.47 -0.70
N ALA A 20 16.42 -0.71 -0.54
CA ALA A 20 16.96 -1.88 0.15
C ALA A 20 16.37 -3.20 -0.35
N LYS A 21 16.21 -3.34 -1.68
CA LYS A 21 15.67 -4.55 -2.32
C LYS A 21 16.59 -5.03 -3.44
N ASN A 22 16.94 -6.31 -3.37
CA ASN A 22 17.72 -6.98 -4.40
C ASN A 22 16.86 -7.23 -5.66
N PRO A 23 17.25 -6.72 -6.84
CA PRO A 23 16.53 -6.94 -8.09
C PRO A 23 16.39 -8.39 -8.53
N GLN A 24 17.27 -9.28 -8.07
CA GLN A 24 17.24 -10.71 -8.38
C GLN A 24 16.24 -11.49 -7.52
N ASN A 25 15.66 -10.84 -6.49
CA ASN A 25 14.76 -11.49 -5.56
C ASN A 25 13.38 -10.85 -5.64
N LEU A 26 12.37 -11.68 -5.88
CA LEU A 26 10.98 -11.27 -5.68
C LEU A 26 10.76 -11.00 -4.19
N TYR A 27 10.23 -9.83 -3.86
CA TYR A 27 9.89 -9.50 -2.48
C TYR A 27 8.38 -9.63 -2.28
N ASP A 28 7.98 -10.65 -1.51
CA ASP A 28 6.60 -10.88 -1.12
C ASP A 28 6.45 -10.84 0.39
N ARG A 29 5.44 -10.13 0.89
CA ARG A 29 5.14 -10.06 2.31
C ARG A 29 3.64 -9.93 2.57
N ALA A 30 3.15 -10.70 3.54
CA ALA A 30 1.84 -10.48 4.12
C ALA A 30 1.93 -9.45 5.26
N GLU A 31 1.10 -8.41 5.23
CA GLU A 31 1.03 -7.36 6.23
C GLU A 31 -0.43 -6.97 6.48
N LYS A 32 -0.94 -7.14 7.72
CA LYS A 32 -2.30 -6.71 8.15
C LYS A 32 -3.44 -7.17 7.22
N GLY A 33 -3.35 -8.38 6.65
CA GLY A 33 -4.36 -8.93 5.71
C GLY A 33 -4.19 -8.45 4.26
N TYR A 34 -3.07 -7.79 3.93
CA TYR A 34 -2.67 -7.44 2.59
C TYR A 34 -1.46 -8.27 2.16
N LEU A 35 -1.43 -8.66 0.88
CA LEU A 35 -0.25 -9.22 0.23
C LEU A 35 0.42 -8.10 -0.55
N VAL A 36 1.65 -7.77 -0.16
CA VAL A 36 2.50 -6.77 -0.81
C VAL A 36 3.58 -7.51 -1.60
N ARG A 37 3.66 -7.21 -2.89
CA ARG A 37 4.70 -7.69 -3.80
C ARG A 37 5.50 -6.51 -4.34
N LEU A 38 6.82 -6.63 -4.33
CA LEU A 38 7.73 -5.72 -5.03
C LEU A 38 8.57 -6.51 -6.02
N ALA A 39 8.62 -6.05 -7.26
CA ALA A 39 9.44 -6.64 -8.31
C ALA A 39 10.10 -5.54 -9.16
N TYR A 40 11.30 -5.83 -9.64
CA TYR A 40 11.95 -5.02 -10.67
C TYR A 40 11.53 -5.58 -12.04
N THR A 41 10.87 -4.77 -12.84
CA THR A 41 10.43 -5.14 -14.20
C THR A 41 11.47 -4.77 -15.25
N ILE A 42 12.28 -3.74 -14.96
CA ILE A 42 13.43 -3.32 -15.75
C ILE A 42 14.58 -3.05 -14.78
N PHE A 43 15.77 -3.57 -15.07
CA PHE A 43 16.97 -3.30 -14.27
C PHE A 43 18.23 -3.26 -15.14
N THR A 44 18.43 -2.14 -15.85
CA THR A 44 19.58 -1.89 -16.71
C THR A 44 20.47 -0.79 -16.11
N GLU A 45 21.59 -0.44 -16.76
CA GLU A 45 22.48 0.63 -16.25
C GLU A 45 21.82 2.01 -16.22
N THR A 46 20.98 2.31 -17.22
CA THR A 46 20.39 3.65 -17.41
C THR A 46 18.90 3.70 -17.18
N GLU A 47 18.25 2.56 -16.93
CA GLU A 47 16.81 2.49 -16.71
C GLU A 47 16.49 1.41 -15.68
N VAL A 48 15.71 1.79 -14.67
CA VAL A 48 15.18 0.89 -13.65
C VAL A 48 13.69 1.17 -13.47
N GLU A 49 12.90 0.11 -13.45
CA GLU A 49 11.48 0.15 -13.12
C GLU A 49 11.18 -0.84 -12.00
N VAL A 50 10.47 -0.34 -10.99
CA VAL A 50 9.99 -1.12 -9.84
C VAL A 50 8.49 -1.03 -9.77
N ILE A 51 7.83 -2.17 -9.64
CA ILE A 51 6.41 -2.26 -9.36
C ILE A 51 6.18 -2.74 -7.93
N LEU A 52 5.35 -2.01 -7.19
CA LEU A 52 4.80 -2.40 -5.91
C LEU A 52 3.30 -2.70 -6.09
N PHE A 53 2.93 -3.96 -5.92
CA PHE A 53 1.56 -4.43 -6.03
C PHE A 53 1.01 -4.80 -4.65
N VAL A 54 -0.18 -4.30 -4.32
CA VAL A 54 -0.86 -4.61 -3.06
C VAL A 54 -2.23 -5.22 -3.34
N THR A 55 -2.39 -6.46 -2.91
CA THR A 55 -3.65 -7.22 -2.94
C THR A 55 -4.23 -7.24 -1.53
N HIS A 56 -5.51 -6.96 -1.39
CA HIS A 56 -6.22 -7.14 -0.12
C HIS A 56 -6.94 -8.49 -0.13
N ASP A 57 -7.08 -9.13 1.01
CA ASP A 57 -8.05 -10.22 1.15
C ASP A 57 -9.47 -9.64 1.01
N PRO A 58 -10.25 -10.02 -0.02
CA PRO A 58 -11.60 -9.51 -0.20
C PRO A 58 -12.53 -9.83 0.99
N ILE A 59 -12.29 -10.93 1.72
CA ILE A 59 -13.11 -11.31 2.88
C ILE A 59 -12.91 -10.34 4.04
N GLU A 60 -11.66 -9.94 4.31
CA GLU A 60 -11.34 -8.97 5.36
C GLU A 60 -11.87 -7.57 5.06
N LEU A 61 -12.01 -7.21 3.78
CA LEU A 61 -12.64 -5.95 3.37
C LEU A 61 -14.13 -5.91 3.75
N VAL A 62 -14.86 -6.99 3.48
CA VAL A 62 -16.30 -7.12 3.80
C VAL A 62 -16.55 -7.09 5.31
N LYS A 63 -15.72 -7.80 6.11
CA LYS A 63 -15.82 -7.82 7.58
C LYS A 63 -15.56 -6.47 8.25
N LYS A 64 -14.85 -5.55 7.60
CA LYS A 64 -14.64 -4.18 8.13
C LYS A 64 -15.83 -3.28 7.85
N GLN A 65 -16.50 -3.43 6.69
CA GLN A 65 -17.71 -2.68 6.37
C GLN A 65 -18.87 -3.01 7.31
N SER A 66 -19.03 -4.29 7.66
CA SER A 66 -20.06 -4.72 8.63
C SER A 66 -19.75 -4.33 10.09
N ARG A 67 -18.53 -3.86 10.37
CA ARG A 67 -18.08 -3.42 11.70
C ARG A 67 -18.19 -1.91 11.93
N PHE A 68 -18.78 -1.16 11.00
CA PHE A 68 -19.39 0.14 11.30
C PHE A 68 -20.64 -0.08 12.16
N VAL A 69 -20.42 -0.59 13.38
CA VAL A 69 -21.38 -0.48 14.46
C VAL A 69 -21.28 0.96 14.91
N VAL A 70 -22.31 1.74 14.62
CA VAL A 70 -22.51 3.05 15.23
C VAL A 70 -22.44 2.81 16.73
N LYS A 71 -21.39 3.33 17.40
CA LYS A 71 -21.31 3.22 18.86
C LYS A 71 -22.55 3.91 19.44
N PRO A 72 -23.35 3.24 20.27
CA PRO A 72 -24.55 3.83 20.87
C PRO A 72 -24.27 5.09 21.71
N ASP A 73 -23.03 5.32 22.10
CA ASP A 73 -22.65 6.35 23.07
C ASP A 73 -22.46 7.76 22.49
N THR A 74 -22.81 7.99 21.22
CA THR A 74 -22.86 9.35 20.66
C THR A 74 -24.25 9.93 20.89
N TYR A 75 -24.58 10.23 22.15
CA TYR A 75 -25.74 11.06 22.49
C TYR A 75 -25.51 12.46 21.90
N ILE A 76 -26.15 12.76 20.76
CA ILE A 76 -26.34 14.14 20.34
C ILE A 76 -27.41 14.70 21.27
N ALA A 77 -27.00 15.39 22.33
CA ALA A 77 -27.91 16.17 23.15
C ALA A 77 -28.56 17.22 22.24
N ARG A 78 -29.88 17.09 22.02
CA ARG A 78 -30.70 18.19 21.51
C ARG A 78 -30.63 19.31 22.54
N ASN A 79 -29.98 20.41 22.20
CA ASN A 79 -30.15 21.66 22.93
C ASN A 79 -31.45 22.31 22.43
N ASP A 80 -32.58 21.91 23.03
CA ASP A 80 -33.80 22.70 22.99
C ASP A 80 -33.64 23.90 23.94
N LYS A 81 -32.80 24.89 23.58
CA LYS A 81 -32.84 26.26 24.12
C LYS A 81 -32.07 27.20 23.19
N ASP A 82 -32.72 27.63 22.12
CA ASP A 82 -32.48 28.95 21.53
C ASP A 82 -33.85 29.60 21.29
N VAL A 83 -34.09 30.61 22.13
CA VAL A 83 -35.12 31.66 22.19
C VAL A 83 -36.05 31.81 21.00
#